data_AF-A0A966NVP0-F1
#
_entry.id   AF-A0A966NVP0-F1
#
_cell.length_a   1.000
_cell.length_b   1.000
_cell.length_c   1.000
_cell.angle_alpha   90.00
_cell.angle_beta   90.00
_cell.angle_gamma   90.00
#
_symmetry.space_group_name_H-M   'P 1'
#
loop_
_entity.id
_entity.type
_entity.pdbx_description
1 polymer ?
#
loop_
_entity_poly.entity_id
_entity_poly.type
_entity_poly.pdbx_seq_one_letter_code
_entity_poly.pdbx_strand_id
1 'polypeptide(L)' 'MRDLLDELDGWKAQGKRIALARVVDIEGSGPRDPGAAMAVNE' A
#
# COMPACT_ATOMS: atom_id res chain seq x y z
N MET A 1 7.28 -0.83 -0.78
CA MET A 1 7.01 -0.91 0.67
C MET A 1 7.75 0.14 1.48
N ARG A 2 9.09 0.25 1.42
CA ARG A 2 9.82 1.27 2.21
C ARG A 2 9.44 2.71 1.85
N ASP A 3 9.15 2.93 0.58
CA ASP A 3 8.59 4.13 -0.05
C ASP A 3 7.25 4.58 0.52
N LEU A 4 6.48 3.70 1.18
CA LEU A 4 5.19 4.05 1.80
C LEU A 4 5.33 4.45 3.27
N LEU A 5 6.49 4.25 3.90
CA LEU A 5 6.63 4.40 5.36
C LEU A 5 6.42 5.85 5.82
N ASP A 6 6.99 6.82 5.10
CA ASP A 6 6.89 8.23 5.47
C ASP A 6 5.43 8.74 5.43
N GLU A 7 4.65 8.32 4.43
CA GLU A 7 3.23 8.65 4.32
C GLU A 7 2.40 7.98 5.42
N LEU A 8 2.69 6.71 5.71
CA LEU A 8 1.99 5.96 6.75
C LEU A 8 2.24 6.52 8.15
N ASP A 9 3.47 6.92 8.44
CA ASP A 9 3.82 7.58 9.71
C ASP A 9 3.08 8.91 9.85
N GLY A 10 3.01 9.69 8.76
CA GLY A 10 2.24 10.94 8.72
C GLY A 10 0.74 10.72 8.99
N TRP A 11 0.13 9.72 8.35
CA TRP A 11 -1.29 9.40 8.55
C TRP A 11 -1.58 8.85 9.94
N LYS A 12 -0.69 8.01 10.47
CA LYS A 12 -0.80 7.44 11.81
C LYS A 12 -0.69 8.53 12.89
N ALA A 13 0.21 9.50 12.72
CA ALA A 13 0.33 10.65 13.62
C ALA A 13 -0.94 11.52 13.63
N GLN A 14 -1.67 11.56 12.51
CA GLN A 14 -2.96 12.25 12.39
C GLN A 14 -4.14 11.42 12.94
N GLY A 15 -3.90 10.19 13.42
CA GLY A 15 -4.94 9.29 13.91
C GLY A 15 -5.87 8.74 12.82
N LYS A 16 -5.48 8.85 11.55
CA LYS A 16 -6.30 8.37 10.43
C LYS A 16 -6.38 6.85 10.40
N ARG A 17 -7.52 6.33 9.93
CA ARG A 17 -7.63 4.92 9.55
C ARG A 17 -6.94 4.69 8.21
N ILE A 18 -6.22 3.58 8.12
CA ILE A 18 -5.36 3.24 6.98
C ILE A 18 -5.65 1.81 6.55
N ALA A 19 -5.70 1.57 5.24
CA ALA A 19 -5.69 0.24 4.66
C ALA A 19 -4.47 0.07 3.75
N LEU A 20 -3.85 -1.11 3.82
CA LEU A 20 -2.72 -1.51 3.00
C LEU A 20 -3.12 -2.71 2.14
N ALA A 21 -2.73 -2.67 0.87
CA ALA A 21 -2.90 -3.78 -0.05
C ALA A 21 -1.58 -4.10 -0.74
N ARG A 22 -1.35 -5.39 -1.01
CA ARG A 22 -0.20 -5.87 -1.76
C ARG A 22 -0.66 -6.93 -2.75
N VAL A 23 -0.18 -6.85 -3.98
CA VAL A 23 -0.35 -7.92 -4.96
C VAL A 23 0.47 -9.11 -4.50
N VAL A 24 -0.18 -10.22 -4.18
CA VAL A 24 0.48 -11.45 -3.73
C VAL A 24 0.85 -12.35 -4.89
N ASP A 25 0.01 -12.39 -5.93
CA ASP A 25 0.21 -13.18 -7.14
C ASP A 25 -0.66 -12.61 -8.27
N ILE A 26 -0.39 -13.02 -9.51
CA ILE A 26 -1.20 -12.71 -10.70
C ILE A 26 -1.34 -13.94 -11.60
N GLU A 27 -2.51 -14.11 -12.20
CA GLU A 27 -2.71 -15.07 -13.28
C GLU A 27 -2.71 -14.34 -14.63
N GLY A 28 -1.84 -14.76 -15.55
CA GLY A 28 -1.65 -14.07 -16.84
C GLY A 28 -0.88 -12.75 -16.71
N SER A 29 -1.26 -11.75 -17.51
CA SER A 29 -0.65 -10.41 -17.45
C SER A 29 -1.53 -9.45 -16.66
N GLY A 30 -1.05 -8.98 -15.50
CA GLY A 30 -1.66 -7.92 -14.71
C GLY A 30 -0.97 -6.57 -14.93
N PRO A 31 -1.65 -5.42 -14.73
CA PRO A 31 -1.05 -4.09 -14.86
C PRO A 31 -0.02 -3.75 -13.76
N ARG A 32 0.11 -4.61 -12.75
CA ARG A 32 1.06 -4.50 -11.64
C ARG A 32 1.57 -5.90 -11.30
N ASP A 33 2.87 -5.99 -11.06
CA ASP A 33 3.51 -7.25 -10.70
C ASP A 33 3.25 -7.65 -9.23
N PRO A 34 3.37 -8.94 -8.89
CA PRO A 34 3.46 -9.40 -7.52
C PRO A 34 4.50 -8.61 -6.73
N GLY A 35 4.11 -8.13 -5.56
CA GLY A 35 4.92 -7.26 -4.73
C GLY A 35 4.56 -5.78 -4.80
N ALA A 36 3.84 -5.33 -5.83
CA ALA A 36 3.29 -3.99 -5.88
C ALA A 36 2.39 -3.72 -4.66
N ALA A 37 2.48 -2.52 -4.09
CA ALA A 37 1.78 -2.13 -2.88
C ALA A 37 1.00 -0.84 -3.08
N MET A 38 -0.10 -0.70 -2.34
CA MET A 38 -0.94 0.50 -2.29
C MET A 38 -1.33 0.77 -0.83
N ALA A 39 -1.33 2.04 -0.46
CA ALA A 39 -1.82 2.52 0.81
C ALA A 39 -2.95 3.53 0.57
N VAL A 40 -4.01 3.45 1.37
CA VAL A 40 -5.13 4.40 1.33
C VAL A 40 -5.54 4.79 2.75
N ASN A 41 -6.07 6.01 2.90
CA ASN A 41 -6.61 6.53 4.15
C ASN A 41 -7.99 7.18 3.92
N GLU A 42 -8.61 7.67 5.00
CA GLU A 42 -9.86 8.45 4.98
C GLU A 42 -9.68 9.94 4.62
#